data_AF-A0A1Y4IR42-F1
#
_entry.id   AF-A0A1Y4IR42-F1
#
_cell.length_a   1.000
_cell.length_b   1.000
_cell.length_c   1.000
_cell.angle_alpha   90.00
_cell.angle_beta   90.00
_cell.angle_gamma   90.00
#
_symmetry.space_group_name_H-M   'P 1'
#
loop_
_entity.id
_entity.type
_entity.pdbx_description
1 polymer ?
#
loop_
_entity_poly.entity_id
_entity_poly.type
_entity_poly.pdbx_seq_one_letter_code
_entity_poly.pdbx_strand_id
1 'polypeptide(L)'
;MRFKEIPMNLQMFAGEEVPEVADPALETEGIGGEPSEGIEGEGGKDPEVADPVIDQNAAYAAARRRAEQHYNQQIANRDAEYARRFGHLRNPETGQPIRSEKDYFAALDAQERLGVQEQLRSQGVDPAMLDRVIQNNPTIRQAQQVIHQARVDKGNQMLDAQIKEISEFYPEVKSLEDIAKMDTFQSFDRYVRSGMNLVDAFRLANFDALVGKGAAASRQAAINSAKSTGHLIPVGGGASGPEGEVEIPKAELGLWQDMYPGLSYKELRTKYNRTL
;
A
#
# COMPACT_ATOMS: atom_id res chain seq x y z
N MET A 1 -30.33 27.78 -32.35
CA MET A 1 -30.01 26.39 -32.74
C MET A 1 -30.25 25.53 -31.52
N ARG A 2 -31.14 24.52 -31.57
CA ARG A 2 -31.30 23.59 -30.45
C ARG A 2 -30.13 22.60 -30.49
N PHE A 3 -29.32 22.57 -29.43
CA PHE A 3 -28.27 21.58 -29.30
C PHE A 3 -28.91 20.20 -29.09
N LYS A 4 -28.35 19.17 -29.72
CA LYS A 4 -28.85 17.79 -29.59
C LYS A 4 -28.44 17.29 -28.20
N GLU A 5 -29.41 16.85 -27.40
CA GLU A 5 -29.15 16.27 -26.07
C GLU A 5 -28.13 15.12 -26.19
N ILE A 6 -27.10 15.19 -25.37
CA ILE A 6 -26.06 14.19 -25.23
C ILE A 6 -26.64 13.09 -24.34
N PRO A 7 -26.86 11.87 -24.88
CA PRO A 7 -27.43 10.78 -24.10
C PRO A 7 -26.40 10.25 -23.10
N MET A 8 -26.84 10.00 -21.86
CA MET A 8 -26.07 9.25 -20.86
C MET A 8 -26.00 7.78 -21.28
N ASN A 9 -24.86 7.33 -21.80
CA ASN A 9 -24.71 5.94 -22.23
C ASN A 9 -24.21 5.05 -21.08
N LEU A 10 -25.14 4.59 -20.25
CA LEU A 10 -24.91 3.74 -19.07
C LEU A 10 -24.17 2.42 -19.38
N GLN A 11 -24.20 1.95 -20.63
CA GLN A 11 -23.50 0.72 -21.06
C GLN A 11 -21.97 0.87 -21.14
N MET A 12 -21.42 2.09 -21.17
CA MET A 12 -19.97 2.31 -21.04
C MET A 12 -19.52 2.33 -19.56
N PHE A 13 -20.45 2.36 -18.60
CA PHE A 13 -20.18 2.35 -17.16
C PHE A 13 -20.34 0.96 -16.54
N ALA A 14 -21.00 0.05 -17.26
CA ALA A 14 -21.23 -1.33 -16.87
C ALA A 14 -20.30 -2.24 -17.67
N GLY A 15 -19.03 -2.28 -17.30
CA GLY A 15 -18.09 -3.25 -17.87
C GLY A 15 -16.68 -2.69 -18.07
N GLU A 16 -15.96 -2.52 -16.98
CA GLU A 16 -14.55 -2.90 -16.90
C GLU A 16 -14.24 -3.05 -15.42
N GLU A 17 -14.29 -4.29 -14.94
CA GLU A 17 -13.45 -4.67 -13.82
C GLU A 17 -12.07 -4.12 -14.13
N VAL A 18 -11.60 -3.17 -13.31
CA VAL A 18 -10.19 -2.82 -13.27
C VAL A 18 -9.45 -4.15 -13.27
N PRO A 19 -8.65 -4.47 -14.30
CA PRO A 19 -7.84 -5.67 -14.25
C PRO A 19 -6.97 -5.49 -13.01
N GLU A 20 -7.23 -6.34 -12.01
CA GLU A 20 -6.38 -6.52 -10.86
C GLU A 20 -4.97 -6.66 -11.45
N VAL A 21 -4.09 -5.74 -11.08
CA VAL A 21 -2.71 -5.77 -11.54
C VAL A 21 -2.17 -7.07 -10.97
N ALA A 22 -2.15 -8.12 -11.80
CA ALA A 22 -1.61 -9.39 -11.41
C ALA A 22 -0.18 -9.12 -10.92
N ASP A 23 0.07 -9.44 -9.65
CA ASP A 23 1.43 -9.58 -9.15
C ASP A 23 2.21 -10.39 -10.20
N PRO A 24 3.38 -9.90 -10.67
CA PRO A 24 4.13 -10.67 -11.64
C PRO A 24 4.50 -12.00 -10.99
N ALA A 25 3.79 -13.05 -11.39
CA ALA A 25 4.17 -14.41 -11.12
C ALA A 25 5.59 -14.55 -11.63
N LEU A 26 6.52 -14.78 -10.70
CA LEU A 26 7.84 -15.30 -11.00
C LEU A 26 7.62 -16.67 -11.65
N GLU A 27 7.48 -16.68 -12.97
CA GLU A 27 7.67 -17.89 -13.78
C GLU A 27 9.14 -18.27 -13.66
N THR A 28 9.43 -19.06 -12.62
CA THR A 28 10.66 -19.83 -12.53
C THR A 28 10.54 -20.95 -13.55
N GLU A 29 10.92 -20.70 -14.79
CA GLU A 29 11.16 -21.78 -15.74
C GLU A 29 12.31 -22.63 -15.20
N GLY A 30 11.93 -23.82 -14.74
CA GLY A 30 12.85 -24.83 -14.26
C GLY A 30 13.66 -25.41 -15.41
N ILE A 31 14.97 -25.49 -15.21
CA ILE A 31 15.83 -26.38 -15.99
C ILE A 31 16.31 -27.46 -15.03
N GLY A 32 15.53 -28.55 -14.99
CA GLY A 32 15.99 -29.84 -14.50
C GLY A 32 16.77 -30.57 -15.59
N GLY A 33 17.89 -31.18 -15.21
CA GLY A 33 18.68 -32.05 -16.08
C GLY A 33 19.95 -32.55 -15.39
N GLU A 34 19.82 -33.61 -14.58
CA GLU A 34 20.94 -34.51 -14.26
C GLU A 34 21.19 -35.48 -15.46
N PRO A 35 22.20 -36.38 -15.42
CA PRO A 35 23.62 -36.11 -15.54
C PRO A 35 24.22 -36.91 -16.74
N SER A 36 25.38 -36.52 -17.26
CA SER A 36 26.12 -37.38 -18.21
C SER A 36 27.62 -37.33 -17.93
N GLU A 37 28.18 -38.54 -17.93
CA GLU A 37 29.51 -38.97 -17.50
C GLU A 37 30.68 -38.31 -18.23
N GLY A 38 31.71 -37.98 -17.44
CA GLY A 38 33.11 -38.38 -17.64
C GLY A 38 33.86 -37.91 -18.88
N ILE A 39 34.89 -37.09 -18.68
CA ILE A 39 36.30 -37.39 -19.01
C ILE A 39 37.19 -36.36 -18.30
N GLU A 40 38.19 -36.86 -17.57
CA GLU A 40 39.26 -36.11 -16.90
C GLU A 40 40.22 -35.46 -17.91
N GLY A 41 40.71 -34.25 -17.60
CA GLY A 41 41.73 -33.58 -18.42
C GLY A 41 42.16 -32.22 -17.89
N GLU A 42 43.35 -32.20 -17.31
CA GLU A 42 44.10 -31.12 -16.67
C GLU A 42 44.11 -29.72 -17.35
N GLY A 43 43.90 -28.69 -16.52
CA GLY A 43 44.80 -27.53 -16.41
C GLY A 43 44.91 -26.53 -17.57
N GLY A 44 44.24 -25.38 -17.44
CA GLY A 44 44.68 -24.16 -18.15
C GLY A 44 43.64 -23.05 -18.30
N LYS A 45 43.63 -22.10 -17.35
CA LYS A 45 43.14 -20.70 -17.45
C LYS A 45 41.93 -20.46 -18.37
N ASP A 46 40.72 -20.59 -17.81
CA ASP A 46 39.54 -20.00 -18.42
C ASP A 46 39.52 -18.47 -18.23
N PRO A 47 39.17 -17.69 -19.27
CA PRO A 47 38.75 -16.32 -19.09
C PRO A 47 37.39 -16.35 -18.38
N GLU A 48 37.31 -15.63 -17.27
CA GLU A 48 36.08 -15.37 -16.53
C GLU A 48 35.01 -14.84 -17.50
N VAL A 49 34.09 -15.71 -17.92
CA VAL A 49 32.89 -15.30 -18.63
C VAL A 49 32.08 -14.57 -17.58
N ALA A 50 32.18 -13.25 -17.59
CA ALA A 50 31.35 -12.38 -16.78
C ALA A 50 29.90 -12.79 -17.03
N ASP A 51 29.26 -13.39 -16.02
CA ASP A 51 27.81 -13.49 -15.98
C ASP A 51 27.26 -12.11 -16.35
N PRO A 52 26.37 -12.00 -17.35
CA PRO A 52 25.73 -10.74 -17.62
C PRO A 52 24.90 -10.44 -16.38
N VAL A 53 25.45 -9.61 -15.49
CA VAL A 53 24.70 -8.94 -14.45
C VAL A 53 23.65 -8.15 -15.22
N ILE A 54 22.49 -8.77 -15.43
CA ILE A 54 21.32 -8.09 -15.95
C ILE A 54 21.13 -6.95 -14.96
N ASP A 55 21.48 -5.75 -15.40
CA ASP A 55 21.34 -4.55 -14.59
C ASP A 55 19.85 -4.48 -14.22
N GLN A 56 19.54 -4.89 -12.99
CA GLN A 56 18.17 -5.02 -12.52
C GLN A 56 17.45 -3.66 -12.69
N ASN A 57 18.19 -2.54 -12.60
CA ASN A 57 17.68 -1.21 -12.89
C ASN A 57 17.24 -1.05 -14.34
N ALA A 58 17.96 -1.61 -15.31
CA ALA A 58 17.58 -1.61 -16.72
C ALA A 58 16.32 -2.44 -16.99
N ALA A 59 16.18 -3.59 -16.31
CA ALA A 59 14.98 -4.41 -16.37
C ALA A 59 13.76 -3.70 -15.78
N TYR A 60 13.88 -3.08 -14.60
CA TYR A 60 12.81 -2.27 -13.99
C TYR A 60 12.48 -1.01 -14.81
N ALA A 61 13.47 -0.34 -15.41
CA ALA A 61 13.26 0.79 -16.31
C ALA A 61 12.52 0.37 -17.59
N ALA A 62 12.83 -0.81 -18.13
CA ALA A 62 12.09 -1.38 -19.25
C ALA A 62 10.65 -1.75 -18.87
N ALA A 63 10.45 -2.37 -17.69
CA ALA A 63 9.12 -2.69 -17.18
C ALA A 63 8.26 -1.42 -16.97
N ARG A 64 8.85 -0.36 -16.40
CA ARG A 64 8.17 0.94 -16.25
C ARG A 64 7.75 1.53 -17.59
N ARG A 65 8.65 1.57 -18.58
CA ARG A 65 8.32 2.08 -19.92
C ARG A 65 7.20 1.27 -20.57
N ARG A 66 7.19 -0.05 -20.39
CA ARG A 66 6.10 -0.92 -20.89
C ARG A 66 4.78 -0.62 -20.19
N ALA A 67 4.79 -0.45 -18.86
CA ALA A 67 3.59 -0.10 -18.09
C ALA A 67 3.03 1.29 -18.49
N GLU A 68 3.89 2.30 -18.62
CA GLU A 68 3.51 3.65 -19.09
C GLU A 68 2.95 3.62 -20.51
N GLN A 69 3.56 2.86 -21.41
CA GLN A 69 3.06 2.70 -22.78
C GLN A 69 1.70 2.01 -22.82
N HIS A 70 1.53 0.95 -22.03
CA HIS A 70 0.26 0.23 -21.94
C HIS A 70 -0.85 1.14 -21.41
N TYR A 71 -0.58 1.90 -20.35
CA TYR A 71 -1.52 2.87 -19.80
C TYR A 71 -1.88 3.98 -20.82
N ASN A 72 -0.89 4.55 -21.49
CA ASN A 72 -1.13 5.57 -22.52
C ASN A 72 -1.91 5.01 -23.72
N GLN A 73 -1.68 3.76 -24.10
CA GLN A 73 -2.45 3.08 -25.14
C GLN A 73 -3.90 2.88 -24.72
N GLN A 74 -4.15 2.47 -23.46
CA GLN A 74 -5.51 2.34 -22.93
C GLN A 74 -6.26 3.67 -22.97
N ILE A 75 -5.64 4.76 -22.51
CA ILE A 75 -6.22 6.11 -22.60
C ILE A 75 -6.52 6.48 -24.04
N ALA A 76 -5.56 6.30 -24.96
CA ALA A 76 -5.73 6.64 -26.36
C ALA A 76 -6.83 5.83 -27.03
N ASN A 77 -6.95 4.53 -26.71
CA ASN A 77 -8.01 3.67 -27.20
C ASN A 77 -9.37 4.16 -26.70
N ARG A 78 -9.48 4.47 -25.40
CA ARG A 78 -10.70 5.00 -24.81
C ARG A 78 -11.11 6.32 -25.46
N ASP A 79 -10.19 7.27 -25.56
CA ASP A 79 -10.44 8.56 -26.22
C ASP A 79 -10.87 8.38 -27.68
N ALA A 80 -10.23 7.47 -28.42
CA ALA A 80 -10.62 7.14 -29.77
C ALA A 80 -12.04 6.55 -29.85
N GLU A 81 -12.46 5.74 -28.88
CA GLU A 81 -13.84 5.24 -28.81
C GLU A 81 -14.85 6.36 -28.57
N TYR A 82 -14.57 7.27 -27.64
CA TYR A 82 -15.42 8.44 -27.41
C TYR A 82 -15.50 9.33 -28.64
N ALA A 83 -14.38 9.58 -29.33
CA ALA A 83 -14.35 10.34 -30.57
C ALA A 83 -15.18 9.66 -31.68
N ARG A 84 -15.08 8.33 -31.82
CA ARG A 84 -15.84 7.56 -32.82
C ARG A 84 -17.34 7.59 -32.54
N ARG A 85 -17.76 7.42 -31.28
CA ARG A 85 -19.17 7.34 -30.90
C ARG A 85 -19.82 8.71 -30.79
N PHE A 86 -19.13 9.69 -30.22
CA PHE A 86 -19.69 10.99 -29.83
C PHE A 86 -19.06 12.19 -30.54
N GLY A 87 -18.07 12.02 -31.43
CA GLY A 87 -17.42 13.14 -32.13
C GLY A 87 -18.32 13.93 -33.08
N HIS A 88 -19.52 13.40 -33.39
CA HIS A 88 -20.57 14.14 -34.10
C HIS A 88 -21.37 15.08 -33.18
N LEU A 89 -21.29 14.89 -31.87
CA LEU A 89 -21.85 15.77 -30.85
C LEU A 89 -20.83 16.84 -30.46
N ARG A 90 -21.35 17.94 -29.92
CA ARG A 90 -20.56 19.09 -29.50
C ARG A 90 -20.93 19.45 -28.07
N ASN A 91 -19.95 19.92 -27.33
CA ASN A 91 -20.18 20.51 -26.03
C ASN A 91 -21.12 21.73 -26.18
N PRO A 92 -22.24 21.79 -25.44
CA PRO A 92 -23.22 22.86 -25.60
C PRO A 92 -22.75 24.22 -25.07
N GLU A 93 -21.76 24.25 -24.17
CA GLU A 93 -21.15 25.48 -23.64
C GLU A 93 -20.00 25.98 -24.54
N THR A 94 -19.11 25.09 -24.99
CA THR A 94 -17.90 25.49 -25.74
C THR A 94 -18.03 25.35 -27.27
N GLY A 95 -19.02 24.61 -27.76
CA GLY A 95 -19.21 24.30 -29.18
C GLY A 95 -18.17 23.34 -29.78
N GLN A 96 -17.22 22.87 -28.97
CA GLN A 96 -16.15 21.97 -29.42
C GLN A 96 -16.66 20.54 -29.60
N PRO A 97 -16.15 19.79 -30.60
CA PRO A 97 -16.50 18.38 -30.77
C PRO A 97 -15.92 17.52 -29.65
N ILE A 98 -16.60 16.43 -29.30
CA ILE A 98 -16.15 15.48 -28.28
C ILE A 98 -15.04 14.59 -28.86
N ARG A 99 -13.80 14.71 -28.36
CA ARG A 99 -12.65 13.95 -28.88
C ARG A 99 -12.04 12.98 -27.87
N SER A 100 -12.40 13.11 -26.61
CA SER A 100 -11.90 12.32 -25.51
C SER A 100 -13.03 11.96 -24.56
N GLU A 101 -12.77 11.04 -23.64
CA GLU A 101 -13.65 10.78 -22.51
C GLU A 101 -13.91 12.08 -21.71
N LYS A 102 -12.84 12.83 -21.44
CA LYS A 102 -12.91 14.08 -20.69
C LYS A 102 -13.83 15.10 -21.36
N ASP A 103 -13.75 15.23 -22.69
CA ASP A 103 -14.61 16.14 -23.43
C ASP A 103 -16.08 15.73 -23.35
N TYR A 104 -16.37 14.43 -23.32
CA TYR A 104 -17.72 13.90 -23.18
C TYR A 104 -18.32 14.27 -21.83
N PHE A 105 -17.60 14.01 -20.74
CA PHE A 105 -18.07 14.39 -19.40
C PHE A 105 -18.20 15.89 -19.23
N ALA A 106 -17.24 16.67 -19.71
CA ALA A 106 -17.35 18.13 -19.70
C ALA A 106 -18.58 18.64 -20.49
N ALA A 107 -18.97 17.94 -21.56
CA ALA A 107 -20.16 18.27 -22.33
C ALA A 107 -21.47 17.89 -21.61
N LEU A 108 -21.48 16.78 -20.87
CA LEU A 108 -22.60 16.39 -20.00
C LEU A 108 -22.79 17.39 -18.85
N ASP A 109 -21.72 17.73 -18.14
CA ASP A 109 -21.77 18.72 -17.05
C ASP A 109 -22.27 20.09 -17.57
N ALA A 110 -21.83 20.49 -18.76
CA ALA A 110 -22.30 21.69 -19.42
C ALA A 110 -23.80 21.62 -19.75
N GLN A 111 -24.27 20.48 -20.26
CA GLN A 111 -25.70 20.26 -20.54
C GLN A 111 -26.55 20.35 -19.27
N GLU A 112 -26.13 19.68 -18.19
CA GLU A 112 -26.83 19.72 -16.91
C GLU A 112 -26.90 21.16 -16.38
N ARG A 113 -25.78 21.88 -16.39
CA ARG A 113 -25.72 23.27 -15.95
C ARG A 113 -26.65 24.18 -16.75
N LEU A 114 -26.68 24.03 -18.07
CA LEU A 114 -27.59 24.79 -18.94
C LEU A 114 -29.05 24.43 -18.65
N GLY A 115 -29.37 23.15 -18.46
CA GLY A 115 -30.70 22.69 -18.08
C GLY A 115 -31.18 23.31 -16.76
N VAL A 116 -30.33 23.31 -15.73
CA VAL A 116 -30.62 23.95 -14.44
C VAL A 116 -30.82 25.46 -14.63
N GLN A 117 -29.98 26.13 -15.41
CA GLN A 117 -30.13 27.57 -15.68
C GLN A 117 -31.44 27.89 -16.41
N GLU A 118 -31.83 27.10 -17.42
CA GLU A 118 -33.10 27.27 -18.13
C GLU A 118 -34.29 27.01 -17.21
N GLN A 119 -34.22 25.98 -16.37
CA GLN A 119 -35.26 25.69 -15.38
C GLN A 119 -35.43 26.85 -14.40
N LEU A 120 -34.35 27.40 -13.85
CA LEU A 120 -34.38 28.56 -12.96
C LEU A 120 -35.01 29.77 -13.67
N ARG A 121 -34.59 30.06 -14.91
CA ARG A 121 -35.17 31.14 -15.71
C ARG A 121 -36.66 30.95 -15.97
N SER A 122 -37.10 29.71 -16.26
CA SER A 122 -38.51 29.38 -16.48
C SER A 122 -39.37 29.61 -15.23
N GLN A 123 -38.77 29.51 -14.05
CA GLN A 123 -39.40 29.78 -12.75
C GLN A 123 -39.29 31.26 -12.34
N GLY A 124 -38.78 32.13 -13.23
CA GLY A 124 -38.58 33.55 -12.96
C GLY A 124 -37.39 33.88 -12.07
N VAL A 125 -36.50 32.91 -11.82
CA VAL A 125 -35.26 33.11 -11.05
C VAL A 125 -34.13 33.44 -12.03
N ASP A 126 -33.45 34.57 -11.83
CA ASP A 126 -32.24 34.90 -12.60
C ASP A 126 -31.03 34.13 -12.02
N PRO A 127 -30.41 33.19 -12.78
CA PRO A 127 -29.25 32.43 -12.31
C PRO A 127 -28.08 33.34 -11.92
N ALA A 128 -27.85 34.44 -12.64
CA ALA A 128 -26.74 35.36 -12.36
C ALA A 128 -26.96 36.17 -11.07
N MET A 129 -28.23 36.35 -10.66
CA MET A 129 -28.59 36.94 -9.37
C MET A 129 -28.41 35.93 -8.25
N LEU A 130 -28.86 34.68 -8.46
CA LEU A 130 -28.68 33.58 -7.51
C LEU A 130 -27.20 33.31 -7.21
N ASP A 131 -26.35 33.24 -8.24
CA ASP A 131 -24.90 33.06 -8.09
C ASP A 131 -24.28 34.20 -7.27
N ARG A 132 -24.69 35.45 -7.53
CA ARG A 132 -24.25 36.61 -6.75
C ARG A 132 -24.71 36.54 -5.29
N VAL A 133 -25.92 36.08 -5.03
CA VAL A 133 -26.43 35.89 -3.67
C VAL A 133 -25.64 34.80 -2.96
N ILE A 134 -25.38 33.67 -3.60
CA ILE A 134 -24.58 32.56 -3.05
C ILE A 134 -23.16 33.03 -2.73
N GLN A 135 -22.49 33.68 -3.68
CA GLN A 135 -21.12 34.16 -3.52
C GLN A 135 -21.00 35.28 -2.48
N ASN A 136 -22.04 36.09 -2.28
CA ASN A 136 -22.05 37.16 -1.28
C ASN A 136 -22.69 36.76 0.05
N ASN A 137 -23.19 35.52 0.17
CA ASN A 137 -23.78 35.03 1.40
C ASN A 137 -22.67 34.80 2.46
N PRO A 138 -22.70 35.51 3.60
CA PRO A 138 -21.65 35.38 4.62
C PRO A 138 -21.60 33.98 5.22
N THR A 139 -22.74 33.30 5.39
CA THR A 139 -22.82 31.94 5.92
C THR A 139 -22.17 30.94 4.98
N ILE A 140 -22.38 31.08 3.67
CA ILE A 140 -21.74 30.20 2.67
C ILE A 140 -20.23 30.41 2.65
N ARG A 141 -19.75 31.66 2.70
CA ARG A 141 -18.32 31.96 2.79
C ARG A 141 -17.69 31.36 4.04
N GLN A 142 -18.33 31.51 5.20
CA GLN A 142 -17.88 30.91 6.44
C GLN A 142 -17.87 29.38 6.35
N ALA A 143 -18.92 28.77 5.81
CA ALA A 143 -18.97 27.32 5.61
C ALA A 143 -17.85 26.82 4.69
N GLN A 144 -17.57 27.52 3.58
CA GLN A 144 -16.45 27.21 2.69
C GLN A 144 -15.10 27.30 3.40
N GLN A 145 -14.89 28.33 4.23
CA GLN A 145 -13.69 28.47 5.05
C GLN A 145 -13.55 27.32 6.05
N VAL A 146 -14.62 26.96 6.75
CA VAL A 146 -14.62 25.84 7.70
C VAL A 146 -14.35 24.51 7.01
N ILE A 147 -14.97 24.25 5.86
CA ILE A 147 -14.73 23.03 5.07
C ILE A 147 -13.27 22.98 4.58
N HIS A 148 -12.74 24.11 4.10
CA HIS A 148 -11.35 24.20 3.68
C HIS A 148 -10.40 23.93 4.85
N GLN A 149 -10.63 24.57 5.99
CA GLN A 149 -9.83 24.38 7.20
C GLN A 149 -9.89 22.92 7.67
N ALA A 150 -11.08 22.33 7.76
CA ALA A 150 -11.24 20.92 8.14
C ALA A 150 -10.53 19.96 7.18
N ARG A 151 -10.50 20.26 5.88
CA ARG A 151 -9.76 19.47 4.89
C ARG A 151 -8.25 19.57 5.12
N VAL A 152 -7.75 20.79 5.35
CA VAL A 152 -6.33 21.03 5.64
C VAL A 152 -5.94 20.34 6.95
N ASP A 153 -6.73 20.50 8.01
CA ASP A 153 -6.49 19.89 9.31
C ASP A 153 -6.50 18.36 9.24
N LYS A 154 -7.46 17.77 8.51
CA LYS A 154 -7.49 16.32 8.27
C LYS A 154 -6.25 15.86 7.50
N GLY A 155 -5.82 16.63 6.49
CA GLY A 155 -4.59 16.36 5.75
C GLY A 155 -3.37 16.38 6.66
N ASN A 156 -3.23 17.41 7.50
CA ASN A 156 -2.14 17.54 8.46
C ASN A 156 -2.15 16.39 9.47
N GLN A 157 -3.30 16.02 10.02
CA GLN A 157 -3.42 14.87 10.93
C GLN A 157 -3.00 13.56 10.27
N MET A 158 -3.36 13.34 9.00
CA MET A 158 -2.94 12.17 8.25
C MET A 158 -1.43 12.16 7.97
N LEU A 159 -0.83 13.32 7.72
CA LEU A 159 0.61 13.46 7.56
C LEU A 159 1.33 13.18 8.89
N ASP A 160 0.90 13.82 9.98
CA ASP A 160 1.47 13.65 11.32
C ASP A 160 1.39 12.19 11.78
N ALA A 161 0.26 11.51 11.53
CA ALA A 161 0.10 10.09 11.85
C ALA A 161 1.09 9.20 11.09
N GLN A 162 1.28 9.45 9.79
CA GLN A 162 2.23 8.68 8.97
C GLN A 162 3.68 8.96 9.35
N ILE A 163 4.02 10.20 9.68
CA ILE A 163 5.36 10.54 10.16
C ILE A 163 5.63 9.89 11.51
N LYS A 164 4.65 9.89 12.41
CA LYS A 164 4.77 9.19 13.70
C LYS A 164 4.97 7.69 13.51
N GLU A 165 4.24 7.06 12.58
CA GLU A 165 4.45 5.63 12.26
C GLU A 165 5.86 5.38 11.73
N ILE A 166 6.38 6.26 10.85
CA ILE A 166 7.79 6.19 10.40
C ILE A 166 8.75 6.31 11.59
N SER A 167 8.50 7.24 12.51
CA SER A 167 9.33 7.44 13.70
C SER A 167 9.38 6.22 14.63
N GLU A 168 8.35 5.35 14.64
CA GLU A 168 8.32 4.15 15.49
C GLU A 168 9.39 3.12 15.09
N PHE A 169 9.64 2.96 13.78
CA PHE A 169 10.69 2.07 13.28
C PHE A 169 11.94 2.80 12.79
N TYR A 170 11.90 4.13 12.71
CA TYR A 170 13.02 4.98 12.30
C TYR A 170 13.11 6.27 13.16
N PRO A 171 13.65 6.18 14.40
CA PRO A 171 13.62 7.29 15.38
C PRO A 171 14.37 8.57 14.96
N GLU A 172 15.26 8.47 13.97
CA GLU A 172 16.01 9.59 13.40
C GLU A 172 15.12 10.52 12.56
N VAL A 173 13.98 10.02 12.08
CA VAL A 173 13.02 10.78 11.29
C VAL A 173 11.92 11.29 12.21
N LYS A 174 11.80 12.61 12.36
CA LYS A 174 10.73 13.27 13.14
C LYS A 174 9.85 14.17 12.30
N SER A 175 10.25 14.42 11.06
CA SER A 175 9.63 15.36 10.16
C SER A 175 9.90 14.98 8.70
N LEU A 176 9.12 15.54 7.77
CA LEU A 176 9.38 15.42 6.33
C LEU A 176 10.74 16.05 5.96
N GLU A 177 11.16 17.11 6.65
CA GLU A 177 12.46 17.75 6.46
C GLU A 177 13.63 16.81 6.80
N ASP A 178 13.45 15.89 7.74
CA ASP A 178 14.48 14.91 8.07
C ASP A 178 14.60 13.87 6.95
N ILE A 179 13.47 13.42 6.40
CA ILE A 179 13.43 12.51 5.23
C ILE A 179 14.09 13.20 4.02
N ALA A 180 13.85 14.50 3.83
CA ALA A 180 14.41 15.27 2.72
C ALA A 180 15.94 15.39 2.73
N LYS A 181 16.57 15.23 3.90
CA LYS A 181 18.04 15.25 4.06
C LYS A 181 18.68 13.88 3.86
N MET A 182 17.88 12.82 3.73
CA MET A 182 18.39 11.46 3.55
C MET A 182 18.81 11.23 2.09
N ASP A 183 19.84 10.42 1.89
CA ASP A 183 20.30 10.03 0.55
C ASP A 183 19.22 9.27 -0.26
N THR A 184 18.28 8.62 0.45
CA THR A 184 17.15 7.88 -0.13
C THR A 184 15.95 8.75 -0.54
N PHE A 185 16.01 10.07 -0.31
CA PHE A 185 14.90 11.00 -0.57
C PHE A 185 14.43 10.98 -2.03
N GLN A 186 15.34 10.87 -2.99
CA GLN A 186 14.98 10.85 -4.42
C GLN A 186 14.11 9.64 -4.80
N SER A 187 14.34 8.50 -4.16
CA SER A 187 13.50 7.31 -4.34
C SER A 187 12.17 7.47 -3.60
N PHE A 188 12.19 7.99 -2.38
CA PHE A 188 11.00 8.30 -1.59
C PHE A 188 10.03 9.26 -2.31
N ASP A 189 10.51 10.43 -2.79
CA ASP A 189 9.70 11.42 -3.50
C ASP A 189 9.05 10.82 -4.76
N ARG A 190 9.77 9.94 -5.46
CA ARG A 190 9.24 9.22 -6.62
C ARG A 190 8.07 8.30 -6.26
N TYR A 191 8.18 7.55 -5.18
CA TYR A 191 7.11 6.66 -4.72
C TYR A 191 5.88 7.46 -4.25
N VAL A 192 6.09 8.55 -3.51
CA VAL A 192 4.99 9.44 -3.08
C VAL A 192 4.28 10.06 -4.30
N ARG A 193 5.02 10.52 -5.32
CA ARG A 193 4.43 11.06 -6.56
C ARG A 193 3.65 10.04 -7.37
N SER A 194 3.95 8.75 -7.25
CA SER A 194 3.15 7.67 -7.84
C SER A 194 1.83 7.40 -7.09
N GLY A 195 1.58 8.09 -5.98
CA GLY A 195 0.36 7.94 -5.18
C GLY A 195 0.49 6.97 -4.01
N MET A 196 1.70 6.49 -3.71
CA MET A 196 1.96 5.62 -2.56
C MET A 196 1.85 6.43 -1.25
N ASN A 197 1.38 5.78 -0.18
CA ASN A 197 1.39 6.40 1.16
C ASN A 197 2.85 6.63 1.64
N LEU A 198 3.04 7.57 2.58
CA LEU A 198 4.38 7.98 3.00
C LEU A 198 5.12 6.84 3.71
N VAL A 199 4.41 6.00 4.46
CA VAL A 199 5.02 4.93 5.26
C VAL A 199 5.63 3.86 4.35
N ASP A 200 4.87 3.37 3.37
CA ASP A 200 5.30 2.34 2.44
C ASP A 200 6.34 2.89 1.46
N ALA A 201 6.18 4.14 1.01
CA ALA A 201 7.21 4.82 0.22
C ALA A 201 8.53 4.91 0.99
N PHE A 202 8.48 5.20 2.30
CA PHE A 202 9.66 5.27 3.15
C PHE A 202 10.28 3.88 3.40
N ARG A 203 9.46 2.87 3.67
CA ARG A 203 9.92 1.47 3.84
C ARG A 203 10.62 0.97 2.57
N LEU A 204 10.04 1.22 1.41
CA LEU A 204 10.59 0.80 0.13
C LEU A 204 11.89 1.54 -0.20
N ALA A 205 11.92 2.86 0.02
CA ALA A 205 13.12 3.66 -0.22
C ALA A 205 14.29 3.31 0.73
N ASN A 206 13.99 2.77 1.92
CA ASN A 206 14.99 2.43 2.94
C ASN A 206 15.09 0.92 3.20
N PHE A 207 14.63 0.07 2.27
CA PHE A 207 14.52 -1.37 2.47
C PHE A 207 15.86 -2.02 2.87
N ASP A 208 16.95 -1.69 2.16
CA ASP A 208 18.28 -2.25 2.44
C ASP A 208 18.78 -1.89 3.85
N ALA A 209 18.55 -0.64 4.26
CA ALA A 209 18.90 -0.17 5.61
C ALA A 209 18.01 -0.83 6.68
N LEU A 210 16.74 -1.08 6.38
CA LEU A 210 15.80 -1.76 7.28
C LEU A 210 16.14 -3.23 7.48
N VAL A 211 16.51 -3.96 6.42
CA VAL A 211 16.96 -5.36 6.52
C VAL A 211 18.26 -5.44 7.32
N GLY A 212 19.21 -4.53 7.09
CA GLY A 212 20.46 -4.44 7.86
C GLY A 212 20.24 -4.14 9.34
N LYS A 213 19.41 -3.14 9.68
CA LYS A 213 19.08 -2.76 11.06
C LYS A 213 18.22 -3.82 11.77
N GLY A 214 17.25 -4.45 11.09
CA GLY A 214 16.43 -5.52 11.63
C GLY A 214 17.24 -6.79 11.97
N ALA A 215 18.19 -7.16 11.12
CA ALA A 215 19.11 -8.26 11.41
C ALA A 215 20.03 -7.94 12.60
N ALA A 216 20.49 -6.69 12.74
CA ALA A 216 21.31 -6.26 13.87
C ALA A 216 20.51 -6.18 15.20
N ALA A 217 19.28 -5.67 15.17
CA ALA A 217 18.40 -5.56 16.33
C ALA A 217 17.97 -6.94 16.84
N SER A 218 17.60 -7.88 15.96
CA SER A 218 17.31 -9.26 16.32
C SER A 218 18.53 -9.97 16.92
N ARG A 219 19.73 -9.75 16.37
CA ARG A 219 20.99 -10.25 16.96
C ARG A 219 21.23 -9.67 18.35
N GLN A 220 21.03 -8.36 18.54
CA GLN A 220 21.23 -7.72 19.83
C GLN A 220 20.17 -8.13 20.86
N ALA A 221 18.91 -8.30 20.45
CA ALA A 221 17.86 -8.83 21.30
C ALA A 221 18.15 -10.27 21.72
N ALA A 222 18.64 -11.12 20.81
CA ALA A 222 19.10 -12.46 21.14
C ALA A 222 20.30 -12.45 22.12
N ILE A 223 21.28 -11.56 21.92
CA ILE A 223 22.43 -11.38 22.82
C ILE A 223 21.97 -10.88 24.21
N ASN A 224 21.03 -9.93 24.27
CA ASN A 224 20.51 -9.39 25.52
C ASN A 224 19.67 -10.44 26.27
N SER A 225 18.86 -11.22 25.56
CA SER A 225 18.11 -12.35 26.12
C SER A 225 19.05 -13.45 26.64
N ALA A 226 20.12 -13.77 25.91
CA ALA A 226 21.14 -14.71 26.35
C ALA A 226 21.96 -14.21 27.56
N LYS A 227 22.24 -12.90 27.63
CA LYS A 227 22.88 -12.27 28.80
C LYS A 227 21.96 -12.20 30.01
N SER A 228 20.65 -11.96 29.82
CA SER A 228 19.69 -11.94 30.92
C SER A 228 19.40 -13.33 31.51
N THR A 229 19.51 -14.40 30.71
CA THR A 229 19.40 -15.78 31.21
C THR A 229 20.69 -16.29 31.86
N GLY A 230 21.85 -15.69 31.56
CA GLY A 230 23.15 -16.05 32.16
C GLY A 230 23.35 -15.62 33.63
N HIS A 231 22.46 -14.79 34.19
CA HIS A 231 22.52 -14.35 35.59
C HIS A 231 21.53 -15.05 36.52
N LEU A 232 20.71 -15.98 36.00
CA LEU A 232 19.96 -16.93 36.83
C LEU A 232 20.88 -18.08 37.28
N ILE A 233 21.93 -17.74 38.03
CA ILE A 233 22.54 -18.70 38.95
C ILE A 233 21.62 -18.69 40.18
N PRO A 234 20.91 -19.77 40.51
CA PRO A 234 20.12 -19.83 41.73
C PRO A 234 21.09 -19.96 42.91
N VAL A 235 21.42 -18.84 43.55
CA VAL A 235 21.97 -18.86 44.91
C VAL A 235 20.81 -18.69 45.88
N GLY A 236 20.42 -19.79 46.50
CA GLY A 236 19.74 -19.79 47.79
C GLY A 236 18.22 -19.86 47.75
N GLY A 237 17.68 -21.07 47.64
CA GLY A 237 16.31 -21.40 48.06
C GLY A 237 16.28 -22.87 48.45
N GLY A 238 16.34 -23.12 49.76
CA GLY A 238 16.65 -24.42 50.36
C GLY A 238 15.73 -25.57 49.95
N ALA A 239 16.29 -26.76 50.09
CA ALA A 239 15.56 -27.99 50.29
C ALA A 239 14.46 -27.79 51.35
N SER A 240 13.22 -28.18 51.03
CA SER A 240 12.21 -28.82 51.90
C SER A 240 10.82 -28.67 51.27
N GLY A 241 10.48 -29.56 50.35
CA GLY A 241 9.10 -30.03 50.15
C GLY A 241 9.03 -31.47 50.69
N PRO A 242 7.91 -31.89 51.31
CA PRO A 242 7.85 -33.10 52.13
C PRO A 242 8.14 -34.35 51.28
N GLU A 243 8.83 -35.29 51.91
CA GLU A 243 9.27 -36.57 51.33
C GLU A 243 8.13 -37.30 50.60
N GLY A 244 8.37 -37.67 49.34
CA GLY A 244 7.61 -38.71 48.65
C GLY A 244 6.76 -38.31 47.45
N GLU A 245 6.59 -37.01 47.14
CA GLU A 245 5.77 -36.61 45.98
C GLU A 245 6.55 -36.61 44.66
N VAL A 246 6.20 -37.55 43.79
CA VAL A 246 6.74 -37.69 42.42
C VAL A 246 6.25 -36.55 41.55
N GLU A 247 7.15 -36.00 40.73
CA GLU A 247 6.79 -34.98 39.74
C GLU A 247 6.13 -35.63 38.51
N ILE A 248 5.16 -34.95 37.90
CA ILE A 248 4.52 -35.43 36.67
C ILE A 248 5.58 -35.43 35.55
N PRO A 249 5.87 -36.58 34.92
CA PRO A 249 6.78 -36.64 33.78
C PRO A 249 6.33 -35.69 32.66
N LYS A 250 7.27 -34.98 32.04
CA LYS A 250 6.96 -33.98 30.99
C LYS A 250 6.16 -34.54 29.80
N ALA A 251 6.33 -35.82 29.50
CA ALA A 251 5.57 -36.50 28.44
C ALA A 251 4.08 -36.70 28.81
N GLU A 252 3.78 -36.83 30.10
CA GLU A 252 2.42 -37.04 30.62
C GLU A 252 1.74 -35.71 30.98
N LEU A 253 2.51 -34.65 31.23
CA LEU A 253 1.99 -33.35 31.65
C LEU A 253 0.94 -32.77 30.67
N GLY A 254 1.15 -32.91 29.36
CA GLY A 254 0.19 -32.46 28.35
C GLY A 254 -1.14 -33.22 28.43
N LEU A 255 -1.07 -34.54 28.62
CA LEU A 255 -2.26 -35.39 28.78
C LEU A 255 -3.05 -35.01 30.05
N TRP A 256 -2.35 -34.70 31.14
CA TRP A 256 -2.97 -34.27 32.40
C TRP A 256 -3.61 -32.88 32.31
N GLN A 257 -3.05 -31.97 31.52
CA GLN A 257 -3.62 -30.64 31.26
C GLN A 257 -4.87 -30.72 30.37
N ASP A 258 -4.88 -31.60 29.38
CA ASP A 258 -6.03 -31.83 28.49
C ASP A 258 -7.20 -32.54 29.20
N MET A 259 -6.90 -33.49 30.09
CA MET A 259 -7.89 -34.24 30.86
C MET A 259 -8.54 -33.40 31.98
N TYR A 260 -7.82 -32.39 32.48
CA TYR A 260 -8.25 -31.55 33.59
C TYR A 260 -8.03 -30.05 33.28
N PRO A 261 -8.71 -29.53 32.26
CA PRO A 261 -8.53 -28.14 31.84
C PRO A 261 -9.01 -27.20 32.95
N GLY A 262 -8.13 -26.29 33.38
CA GLY A 262 -8.42 -25.27 34.40
C GLY A 262 -7.83 -25.55 35.79
N LEU A 263 -7.15 -26.67 36.01
CA LEU A 263 -6.43 -26.95 37.26
C LEU A 263 -4.99 -26.42 37.21
N SER A 264 -4.52 -25.85 38.33
CA SER A 264 -3.15 -25.37 38.43
C SER A 264 -2.15 -26.54 38.51
N TYR A 265 -0.90 -26.29 38.12
CA TYR A 265 0.16 -27.33 38.15
C TYR A 265 0.31 -28.01 39.52
N LYS A 266 0.12 -27.24 40.60
CA LYS A 266 0.18 -27.75 41.98
C LYS A 266 -0.94 -28.75 42.25
N GLU A 267 -2.16 -28.47 41.79
CA GLU A 267 -3.32 -29.34 41.98
C GLU A 267 -3.27 -30.57 41.07
N LEU A 268 -2.73 -30.42 39.85
CA LEU A 268 -2.43 -31.54 38.95
C LEU A 268 -1.42 -32.49 39.59
N ARG A 269 -0.35 -31.98 40.20
CA ARG A 269 0.67 -32.79 40.90
C ARG A 269 0.07 -33.55 42.08
N THR A 270 -0.82 -32.93 42.86
CA THR A 270 -1.51 -33.62 43.95
C THR A 270 -2.43 -34.72 43.43
N LYS A 271 -3.13 -34.51 42.30
CA LYS A 271 -3.95 -35.54 41.67
C LYS A 271 -3.11 -36.70 41.13
N TYR A 272 -1.99 -36.41 40.46
CA TYR A 272 -1.07 -37.41 39.93
C TYR A 272 -0.52 -38.33 41.02
N ASN A 273 -0.05 -37.76 42.12
CA ASN A 273 0.45 -38.54 43.26
C ASN A 273 -0.63 -39.34 44.00
N ARG A 274 -1.91 -39.02 43.79
CA ARG A 274 -3.04 -39.79 44.31
C ARG A 274 -3.44 -40.96 43.40
N THR A 275 -2.98 -40.94 42.15
CA THR A 275 -3.23 -41.99 41.16
C THR A 275 -2.06 -42.97 41.01
N LEU A 276 -0.93 -42.69 41.65
CA LEU A 276 0.19 -43.61 41.88
C LEU A 276 -0.14 -44.59 43.00
#